data_AF-A0A9R0V5L1-F1
#
_entry.id   AF-A0A9R0V5L1-F1
#
_cell.length_a   1.000
_cell.length_b   1.000
_cell.length_c   1.000
_cell.angle_alpha   90.00
_cell.angle_beta   90.00
_cell.angle_gamma   90.00
#
_symmetry.space_group_name_H-M   'P 1'
#
loop_
_entity.id
_entity.type
_entity.pdbx_description
1 polymer ?
#
loop_
_entity_poly.entity_id
_entity_poly.type
_entity_poly.pdbx_seq_one_letter_code
_entity_poly.pdbx_strand_id
1 'polypeptide(L)'
;MSQLARASLTAVAMLLLLAAAAAAEGPAGCQDDVVALNEACYQYVQKGAPTVPPSQECCDAVRRVDVPCVCSYLGSPGVRDNISMEKVFYVSQQCGVSIPGNCGGSKV
;
A
#
# COMPACT_ATOMS: atom_id res chain seq x y z
N MET A 1 -5.44 -1.43 -56.46
CA MET A 1 -5.00 -2.44 -55.46
C MET A 1 -4.11 -1.87 -54.35
N SER A 2 -3.72 -0.58 -54.39
CA SER A 2 -2.75 0.00 -53.43
C SER A 2 -3.36 0.66 -52.17
N GLN A 3 -4.69 0.77 -52.09
CA GLN A 3 -5.40 1.38 -50.94
C GLN A 3 -5.77 0.32 -49.88
N LEU A 4 -6.07 -0.90 -50.31
CA LEU A 4 -6.43 -2.03 -49.43
C LEU A 4 -5.23 -2.51 -48.59
N ALA A 5 -4.01 -2.41 -49.14
CA ALA A 5 -2.76 -2.78 -48.44
C ALA A 5 -2.32 -1.77 -47.36
N ARG A 6 -2.78 -0.51 -47.45
CA ARG A 6 -2.46 0.55 -46.47
C ARG A 6 -3.42 0.52 -45.29
N ALA A 7 -4.70 0.24 -45.56
CA ALA A 7 -5.72 0.06 -44.52
C ALA A 7 -5.47 -1.19 -43.66
N SER A 8 -4.89 -2.23 -44.24
CA SER A 8 -4.52 -3.45 -43.50
C SER A 8 -3.29 -3.27 -42.60
N LEU A 9 -2.28 -2.48 -43.02
CA LEU A 9 -1.12 -2.20 -42.16
C LEU A 9 -1.48 -1.35 -40.94
N THR A 10 -2.35 -0.34 -41.10
CA THR A 10 -2.75 0.55 -40.01
C THR A 10 -3.68 -0.13 -39.01
N ALA A 11 -4.58 -0.99 -39.48
CA ALA A 11 -5.48 -1.75 -38.62
C ALA A 11 -4.74 -2.77 -37.73
N VAL A 12 -3.71 -3.44 -38.26
CA VAL A 12 -2.91 -4.41 -37.50
C VAL A 12 -2.02 -3.71 -36.46
N ALA A 13 -1.52 -2.49 -36.75
CA ALA A 13 -0.71 -1.73 -35.80
C ALA A 13 -1.50 -1.22 -34.59
N MET A 14 -2.79 -0.87 -34.75
CA MET A 14 -3.62 -0.43 -33.62
C MET A 14 -4.05 -1.58 -32.69
N LEU A 15 -4.18 -2.81 -33.21
CA LEU A 15 -4.55 -3.99 -32.41
C LEU A 15 -3.40 -4.49 -31.50
N LEU A 16 -2.15 -4.09 -31.76
CA LEU A 16 -0.97 -4.52 -31.00
C LEU A 16 -0.64 -3.61 -29.79
N LEU A 17 -1.34 -2.49 -29.60
CA LEU A 17 -1.02 -1.47 -28.58
C LEU A 17 -1.75 -1.65 -27.23
N LEU A 18 -2.53 -2.72 -27.02
CA LEU A 18 -3.44 -2.83 -25.88
C LEU A 18 -3.02 -3.83 -24.77
N ALA A 19 -1.77 -4.29 -24.72
CA ALA A 19 -1.32 -5.25 -23.71
C ALA A 19 -0.12 -4.75 -22.89
N ALA A 20 -0.33 -3.73 -22.07
CA ALA A 20 0.63 -3.36 -21.02
C ALA A 20 -0.07 -2.66 -19.85
N ALA A 21 -0.90 -3.39 -19.13
CA ALA A 21 -1.23 -3.06 -17.74
C ALA A 21 -0.77 -4.23 -16.88
N ALA A 22 0.55 -4.36 -16.71
CA ALA A 22 1.08 -5.12 -15.59
C ALA A 22 0.82 -4.27 -14.34
N ALA A 23 -0.36 -4.44 -13.74
CA ALA A 23 -0.58 -4.00 -12.37
C ALA A 23 0.48 -4.72 -11.53
N ALA A 24 1.36 -3.96 -10.88
CA ALA A 24 2.24 -4.51 -9.88
C ALA A 24 1.34 -4.99 -8.74
N GLU A 25 1.05 -6.29 -8.73
CA GLU A 25 0.19 -6.93 -7.74
C GLU A 25 0.94 -6.95 -6.40
N GLY A 26 0.83 -5.87 -5.63
CA GLY A 26 0.89 -5.97 -4.18
C GLY A 26 -0.22 -6.92 -3.71
N PRO A 27 -0.13 -7.47 -2.48
CA PRO A 27 -1.16 -8.38 -1.98
C PRO A 27 -2.54 -7.72 -2.10
N ALA A 28 -3.37 -8.25 -3.01
CA ALA A 28 -4.58 -7.61 -3.54
C ALA A 28 -5.75 -7.48 -2.52
N GLY A 29 -5.48 -7.48 -1.22
CA GLY A 29 -6.50 -7.61 -0.18
C GLY A 29 -6.97 -6.30 0.45
N CYS A 30 -6.10 -5.29 0.58
CA CYS A 30 -6.36 -4.12 1.45
C CYS A 30 -5.72 -2.83 0.89
N GLN A 31 -5.71 -2.66 -0.42
CA GLN A 31 -5.06 -1.51 -1.05
C GLN A 31 -5.66 -0.18 -0.59
N ASP A 32 -6.99 -0.11 -0.45
CA ASP A 32 -7.70 1.08 0.02
C ASP A 32 -7.38 1.40 1.48
N ASP A 33 -7.31 0.38 2.34
CA ASP A 33 -6.89 0.54 3.74
C ASP A 33 -5.48 1.10 3.85
N VAL A 34 -4.56 0.57 3.05
CA VAL A 34 -3.16 1.03 3.00
C VAL A 34 -3.07 2.49 2.54
N VAL A 35 -3.86 2.88 1.53
CA VAL A 35 -3.91 4.27 1.06
C VAL A 35 -4.44 5.18 2.17
N ALA A 36 -5.56 4.83 2.80
CA ALA A 36 -6.14 5.60 3.90
C ALA A 36 -5.17 5.74 5.09
N LEU A 37 -4.49 4.64 5.45
CA LEU A 37 -3.46 4.66 6.49
C LEU A 37 -2.27 5.53 6.09
N ASN A 38 -1.83 5.47 4.83
CA ASN A 38 -0.72 6.30 4.38
C ASN A 38 -1.07 7.79 4.49
N GLU A 39 -2.25 8.19 4.03
CA GLU A 39 -2.71 9.58 4.09
C GLU A 39 -2.85 10.07 5.53
N ALA A 40 -3.49 9.28 6.40
CA ALA A 40 -3.78 9.70 7.76
C ALA A 40 -2.60 9.51 8.73
N CYS A 41 -1.78 8.47 8.54
CA CYS A 41 -0.84 8.01 9.57
C CYS A 41 0.65 8.08 9.22
N TYR A 42 1.05 8.28 7.95
CA TYR A 42 2.45 8.11 7.55
C TYR A 42 3.44 8.95 8.38
N GLN A 43 3.09 10.22 8.67
CA GLN A 43 3.91 11.12 9.49
C GLN A 43 4.22 10.59 10.90
N TYR A 44 3.34 9.76 11.46
CA TYR A 44 3.52 9.20 12.81
C TYR A 44 4.37 7.93 12.82
N VAL A 45 4.51 7.25 11.68
CA VAL A 45 5.20 5.95 11.58
C VAL A 45 6.49 6.00 10.77
N GLN A 46 6.75 7.08 10.03
CA GLN A 46 7.98 7.22 9.25
C GLN A 46 9.25 7.11 10.12
N LYS A 47 10.29 6.49 9.55
CA LYS A 47 11.63 6.42 10.18
C LYS A 47 12.24 7.82 10.29
N GLY A 48 13.12 8.01 11.27
CA GLY A 48 13.88 9.25 11.46
C GLY A 48 13.10 10.43 12.05
N ALA A 49 11.76 10.41 12.01
CA ALA A 49 10.96 11.40 12.73
C ALA A 49 10.92 11.10 14.25
N PRO A 50 10.54 12.08 15.10
CA PRO A 50 10.19 11.80 16.50
C PRO A 50 8.99 10.85 16.61
N THR A 51 8.84 10.19 17.77
CA THR A 51 7.61 9.48 18.14
C THR A 51 6.67 10.48 18.78
N VAL A 52 5.49 10.69 18.19
CA VAL A 52 4.46 11.60 18.70
C VAL A 52 3.10 10.90 18.66
N PRO A 53 2.15 11.27 19.54
CA PRO A 53 0.82 10.68 19.53
C PRO A 53 0.11 10.84 18.17
N PRO A 54 -0.66 9.84 17.71
CA PRO A 54 -1.41 9.93 16.46
C PRO A 54 -2.56 10.94 16.57
N SER A 55 -2.98 11.49 15.42
CA SER A 55 -4.23 12.26 15.33
C SER A 55 -5.45 11.36 15.49
N GLN A 56 -6.59 11.98 15.78
CA GLN A 56 -7.88 11.27 15.77
C GLN A 56 -8.18 10.65 14.40
N GLU A 57 -7.89 11.37 13.32
CA GLU A 57 -8.06 10.88 11.94
C GLU A 57 -7.24 9.61 11.67
N CYS A 58 -5.97 9.60 12.10
CA CYS A 58 -5.14 8.39 12.00
C CYS A 58 -5.75 7.23 12.79
N CYS A 59 -6.20 7.47 14.03
CA CYS A 59 -6.83 6.40 14.81
C CYS A 59 -8.14 5.89 14.22
N ASP A 60 -8.93 6.74 13.57
CA ASP A 60 -10.16 6.34 12.91
C ASP A 60 -9.87 5.47 11.67
N ALA A 61 -8.78 5.73 10.95
CA ALA A 61 -8.30 4.85 9.89
C ALA A 61 -7.83 3.50 10.47
N VAL A 62 -6.95 3.51 11.48
CA VAL A 62 -6.41 2.29 12.11
C VAL A 62 -7.50 1.35 12.64
N ARG A 63 -8.64 1.87 13.11
CA ARG A 63 -9.77 1.06 13.62
C ARG A 63 -10.59 0.37 12.53
N ARG A 64 -10.45 0.77 11.27
CA ARG A 64 -11.29 0.30 10.15
C ARG A 64 -10.62 -0.73 9.25
N VAL A 65 -9.31 -0.90 9.37
CA VAL A 65 -8.52 -1.70 8.42
C VAL A 65 -8.63 -3.20 8.63
N ASP A 66 -8.37 -3.95 7.56
CA ASP A 66 -8.02 -5.37 7.63
C ASP A 66 -6.59 -5.52 8.20
N VAL A 67 -6.51 -5.74 9.52
CA VAL A 67 -5.23 -5.86 10.25
C VAL A 67 -4.33 -6.96 9.68
N PRO A 68 -4.78 -8.22 9.47
CA PRO A 68 -3.95 -9.25 8.84
C PRO A 68 -3.37 -8.82 7.49
N CYS A 69 -4.19 -8.26 6.60
CA CYS A 69 -3.72 -7.85 5.29
C CYS A 69 -2.70 -6.70 5.37
N VAL A 70 -3.02 -5.64 6.13
CA VAL A 70 -2.12 -4.49 6.32
C VAL A 70 -0.81 -4.96 6.93
N CYS A 71 -0.83 -5.85 7.92
CA CYS A 71 0.38 -6.39 8.53
C CYS A 71 1.26 -7.15 7.54
N SER A 72 0.68 -7.85 6.56
CA SER A 72 1.45 -8.47 5.48
C SER A 72 2.07 -7.39 4.58
N TYR A 73 1.30 -6.36 4.21
CA TYR A 73 1.77 -5.26 3.35
C TYR A 73 2.92 -4.46 3.97
N LEU A 74 2.86 -4.18 5.28
CA LEU A 74 3.94 -3.45 5.98
C LEU A 74 5.28 -4.22 5.97
N GLY A 75 5.25 -5.52 5.71
CA GLY A 75 6.45 -6.36 5.56
C GLY A 75 7.08 -6.29 4.17
N SER A 76 6.40 -5.69 3.18
CA SER A 76 6.89 -5.60 1.81
C SER A 76 8.18 -4.76 1.71
N PRO A 77 9.14 -5.17 0.86
CA PRO A 77 10.31 -4.36 0.53
C PRO A 77 9.90 -2.96 0.05
N GLY A 78 10.68 -1.93 0.37
CA GLY A 78 10.33 -0.53 0.09
C GLY A 78 9.37 0.07 1.11
N VAL A 79 8.31 -0.64 1.54
CA VAL A 79 7.43 -0.15 2.61
C VAL A 79 8.17 -0.17 3.94
N ARG A 80 8.68 -1.35 4.32
CA ARG A 80 9.45 -1.58 5.55
C ARG A 80 10.72 -0.72 5.65
N ASP A 81 11.23 -0.23 4.52
CA ASP A 81 12.41 0.62 4.48
C ASP A 81 12.12 2.05 4.95
N ASN A 82 10.88 2.53 4.81
CA ASN A 82 10.47 3.90 5.13
C ASN A 82 9.74 4.05 6.46
N ILE A 83 9.15 2.98 7.01
CA ILE A 83 8.38 3.01 8.25
C ILE A 83 9.08 2.31 9.42
N SER A 84 8.88 2.81 10.64
CA SER A 84 9.32 2.15 11.87
C SER A 84 8.19 1.26 12.41
N MET A 85 8.42 -0.06 12.43
CA MET A 85 7.45 -0.99 13.01
C MET A 85 7.20 -0.75 14.49
N GLU A 86 8.21 -0.30 15.25
CA GLU A 86 8.03 0.12 16.65
C GLU A 86 6.98 1.25 16.76
N LYS A 87 7.02 2.21 15.84
CA LYS A 87 6.02 3.29 15.80
C LYS A 87 4.66 2.80 15.33
N VAL A 88 4.59 1.83 14.42
CA VAL A 88 3.31 1.18 14.04
C VAL A 88 2.67 0.54 15.27
N PHE A 89 3.44 -0.19 16.09
CA PHE A 89 2.95 -0.75 17.36
C PHE A 89 2.55 0.32 18.37
N TYR A 90 3.32 1.41 18.47
CA TYR A 90 2.96 2.54 19.32
C TYR A 90 1.62 3.16 18.88
N VAL A 91 1.45 3.48 17.60
CA VAL A 91 0.22 4.06 17.06
C VAL A 91 -0.96 3.13 17.28
N SER A 92 -0.83 1.83 16.98
CA SER A 92 -1.93 0.89 17.18
C SER A 92 -2.36 0.79 18.65
N GLN A 93 -1.39 0.75 19.57
CA GLN A 93 -1.66 0.78 21.01
C GLN A 93 -2.37 2.07 21.44
N GLN A 94 -1.89 3.25 21.00
CA GLN A 94 -2.52 4.54 21.32
C GLN A 94 -3.95 4.64 20.77
N CYS A 95 -4.21 4.04 19.61
CA CYS A 95 -5.54 4.01 19.01
C CYS A 95 -6.47 2.94 19.59
N GLY A 96 -5.96 2.07 20.48
CA GLY A 96 -6.72 0.99 21.12
C GLY A 96 -6.93 -0.23 20.21
N VAL A 97 -6.07 -0.43 19.21
CA VAL A 97 -6.15 -1.54 18.26
C VAL A 97 -5.00 -2.52 18.52
N SER A 98 -5.33 -3.77 18.76
CA SER A 98 -4.34 -4.83 18.96
C SER A 98 -3.90 -5.42 17.63
N ILE A 99 -2.60 -5.46 17.35
CA ILE A 99 -2.02 -6.06 16.15
C ILE A 99 -1.07 -7.22 16.51
N PRO A 100 -0.88 -8.23 15.65
CA PRO A 100 0.02 -9.35 15.93
C PRO A 100 1.47 -8.89 16.14
N GLY A 101 2.20 -9.48 17.09
CA GLY A 101 3.61 -9.13 17.33
C GLY A 101 4.54 -9.40 16.13
N ASN A 102 4.13 -10.28 15.22
CA ASN A 102 4.84 -10.54 13.96
C ASN A 102 4.39 -9.66 12.78
N CYS A 103 3.57 -8.63 13.02
CA CYS A 103 3.14 -7.68 12.00
C CYS A 103 4.34 -7.05 11.28
N GLY A 104 4.27 -6.91 9.96
CA GLY A 104 5.35 -6.35 9.14
C GLY A 104 6.65 -7.14 9.17
N GLY A 105 6.60 -8.43 9.52
CA GLY A 105 7.78 -9.28 9.71
C GLY A 105 8.63 -8.91 10.94
N SER A 106 8.07 -8.12 11.87
CA SER A 106 8.71 -7.84 13.16
C SER A 106 8.89 -9.12 13.96
N LYS A 107 9.94 -9.21 14.75
CA LYS A 107 10.04 -10.19 15.83
C LYS A 107 9.94 -9.38 17.10
N VAL A 108 8.78 -9.42 17.75
CA VAL A 108 8.63 -8.92 19.13
C VAL A 108 9.50 -9.73 20.08
#